data_AF-A0A0F8ZA56-F1
#
_entry.id   AF-A0A0F8ZA56-F1
#
_cell.length_a   1.000
_cell.length_b   1.000
_cell.length_c   1.000
_cell.angle_alpha   90.00
_cell.angle_beta   90.00
_cell.angle_gamma   90.00
#
_symmetry.space_group_name_H-M   'P 1'
#
loop_
_entity.id
_entity.type
_entity.pdbx_description
1 polymer ?
#
loop_
_entity_poly.entity_id
_entity_poly.type
_entity_poly.pdbx_seq_one_letter_code
_entity_poly.pdbx_strand_id
1 'polypeptide(L)'
;ALVNQNHNDYAFDASGEGHLQDIEHRLRQEPAVWDSGTALTLKNAAGAELTTTNSSTAVELVVAHGHVFQIHRQSFPAFDMYVEATDDAHIVNQPTDSGGAFVTTEDLVTDIIRYVDGTSAGVAIGTNKYFNLVVWGVQNRDGEPSHLMINLPTSQYTKSADAVSDIDGTSIFEIPSAFKGVGFLIARLTFRLIGGAQWTYIAQEDLRGKFPDIIAGVGITTTDHALLANLAFVDAGHTGFQAQGDVLDDLNTLGAVGANSEFLVGTGAGTLAWENAATARTSLGVGTGDSPTFAGTTIFSPTPILVFKDSNNTGDASVGFLEWRDSDNTRLGFFGNSSSGNDDLLWKNESSG
;
A
#
# COMPACT_ATOMS: atom_id res chain seq x y z
N ALA A 1 25.18 29.50 26.23
CA ALA A 1 24.32 28.99 25.16
C ALA A 1 25.21 28.24 24.17
N LEU A 2 24.89 26.99 23.83
CA LEU A 2 25.71 26.17 22.93
C LEU A 2 25.56 26.55 21.45
N VAL A 3 24.49 27.27 21.12
CA VAL A 3 24.21 27.75 19.77
C VAL A 3 24.30 29.27 19.77
N ASN A 4 25.30 29.79 19.06
CA ASN A 4 25.36 31.19 18.65
C ASN A 4 24.83 31.25 17.21
N GLN A 5 23.76 32.01 16.97
CA GLN A 5 23.11 32.11 15.66
C GLN A 5 23.77 33.15 14.74
N ASN A 6 24.95 33.67 15.11
CA ASN A 6 25.72 34.53 14.23
C ASN A 6 26.19 33.72 13.02
N HIS A 7 25.71 34.10 11.83
CA HIS A 7 26.25 33.58 10.58
C HIS A 7 27.69 34.08 10.41
N ASN A 8 28.59 33.21 9.98
CA ASN A 8 29.96 33.57 9.62
C ASN A 8 29.93 34.33 8.28
N ASP A 9 29.59 35.61 8.36
CA ASP A 9 29.47 36.54 7.23
C ASP A 9 30.58 37.59 7.37
N TYR A 10 31.68 37.39 6.62
CA TYR A 10 32.86 38.24 6.67
C TYR A 10 33.07 38.87 5.29
N ALA A 11 33.15 40.20 5.23
CA ALA A 11 33.39 40.92 3.97
C ALA A 11 34.60 40.38 3.18
N PHE A 12 35.62 39.91 3.91
CA PHE A 12 36.73 39.13 3.40
C PHE A 12 37.11 38.03 4.40
N ASP A 13 37.50 36.86 3.91
CA ASP A 13 38.03 35.77 4.72
C ASP A 13 39.48 36.05 5.19
N ALA A 14 40.09 35.11 5.91
CA ALA A 14 41.47 35.23 6.38
C ALA A 14 42.51 35.24 5.25
N SER A 15 42.12 34.81 4.05
CA SER A 15 42.93 34.77 2.82
C SER A 15 42.74 36.02 1.96
N GLY A 16 41.77 36.88 2.30
CA GLY A 16 41.41 38.08 1.55
C GLY A 16 40.39 37.84 0.44
N GLU A 17 39.75 36.67 0.40
CA GLU A 17 38.67 36.32 -0.54
C GLU A 17 37.36 36.94 -0.08
N GLY A 18 36.60 37.52 -1.01
CA GLY A 18 35.32 38.18 -0.70
C GLY A 18 34.11 37.26 -0.93
N HIS A 19 32.93 37.71 -0.51
CA HIS A 19 31.68 36.92 -0.58
C HIS A 19 31.43 36.24 -1.93
N LEU A 20 31.75 36.87 -3.07
CA LEU A 20 31.53 36.28 -4.39
C LEU A 20 32.38 35.02 -4.60
N GLN A 21 33.64 35.04 -4.17
CA GLN A 21 34.50 33.87 -4.24
C GLN A 21 33.99 32.77 -3.30
N ASP A 22 33.65 33.11 -2.06
CA ASP A 22 33.07 32.14 -1.11
C ASP A 22 31.78 31.50 -1.61
N ILE A 23 30.90 32.30 -2.24
CA ILE A 23 29.67 31.81 -2.87
C ILE A 23 29.98 30.86 -4.03
N GLU A 24 30.93 31.20 -4.90
CA GLU A 24 31.35 30.30 -5.97
C GLU A 24 31.95 29.00 -5.41
N HIS A 25 32.80 29.11 -4.38
CA HIS A 25 33.38 27.96 -3.71
C HIS A 25 32.31 27.06 -3.09
N ARG A 26 31.29 27.65 -2.47
CA ARG A 26 30.14 26.93 -1.92
C ARG A 26 29.28 26.29 -3.01
N LEU A 27 29.04 26.99 -4.12
CA LEU A 27 28.24 26.48 -5.23
C LEU A 27 28.94 25.30 -5.92
N ARG A 28 30.28 25.33 -6.04
CA ARG A 28 31.06 24.18 -6.54
C ARG A 28 31.06 22.96 -5.61
N GLN A 29 30.57 23.08 -4.38
CA GLN A 29 30.33 21.92 -3.52
C GLN A 29 29.02 21.19 -3.85
N GLU A 30 28.15 21.81 -4.66
CA GLU A 30 26.90 21.22 -5.10
C GLU A 30 27.12 20.41 -6.39
N PRO A 31 26.32 19.37 -6.65
CA PRO A 31 26.34 18.66 -7.94
C PRO A 31 26.02 19.59 -9.10
N ALA A 32 26.43 19.21 -10.32
CA ALA A 32 25.98 19.92 -11.51
C ALA A 32 24.47 19.75 -11.68
N VAL A 33 23.77 20.82 -12.05
CA VAL A 33 22.31 20.83 -12.16
C VAL A 33 21.92 20.67 -13.62
N TRP A 34 21.16 19.63 -13.93
CA TRP A 34 20.61 19.44 -15.27
C TRP A 34 19.63 20.55 -15.66
N ASP A 35 19.72 21.03 -16.91
CA ASP A 35 18.83 22.05 -17.47
C ASP A 35 17.93 21.47 -18.58
N SER A 36 18.52 20.82 -19.58
CA SER A 36 17.79 20.28 -20.72
C SER A 36 18.57 19.20 -21.49
N GLY A 37 17.88 18.40 -22.30
CA GLY A 37 18.49 17.36 -23.14
C GLY A 37 18.94 16.13 -22.36
N THR A 38 20.06 15.53 -22.77
CA THR A 38 20.68 14.33 -22.14
C THR A 38 19.72 13.14 -21.97
N ALA A 39 18.79 12.98 -22.91
CA ALA A 39 17.90 11.83 -22.94
C ALA A 39 18.71 10.57 -23.25
N LEU A 40 18.58 9.56 -22.40
CA LEU A 40 19.24 8.27 -22.58
C LEU A 40 18.30 7.30 -23.29
N THR A 41 18.86 6.64 -24.31
CA THR A 41 18.29 5.53 -25.07
C THR A 41 19.31 4.40 -25.14
N LEU A 42 18.86 3.21 -25.54
CA LEU A 42 19.71 2.02 -25.60
C LEU A 42 19.70 1.45 -27.02
N LYS A 43 20.84 0.96 -27.48
CA LYS A 43 20.93 0.15 -28.70
C LYS A 43 21.40 -1.26 -28.40
N ASN A 44 20.99 -2.18 -29.27
CA ASN A 44 21.42 -3.57 -29.26
C ASN A 44 22.67 -3.78 -30.12
N ALA A 45 23.19 -5.01 -30.14
CA ALA A 45 24.38 -5.38 -30.92
C ALA A 45 24.26 -5.13 -32.44
N ALA A 46 23.04 -4.98 -32.97
CA ALA A 46 22.78 -4.67 -34.38
C ALA A 46 22.53 -3.17 -34.63
N GLY A 47 22.68 -2.30 -33.61
CA GLY A 47 22.47 -0.86 -33.70
C GLY A 47 21.02 -0.41 -33.69
N ALA A 48 20.09 -1.34 -33.57
CA ALA A 48 18.67 -1.03 -33.42
C ALA A 48 18.35 -0.72 -31.96
N GLU A 49 17.28 0.04 -31.74
CA GLU A 49 16.81 0.38 -30.40
C GLU A 49 16.56 -0.89 -29.55
N LEU A 50 17.13 -0.90 -28.35
CA LEU A 50 16.85 -1.90 -27.34
C LEU A 50 15.62 -1.43 -26.55
N THR A 51 14.56 -2.23 -26.58
CA THR A 51 13.27 -1.94 -25.94
C THR A 51 12.99 -2.96 -24.85
N THR A 52 11.93 -2.76 -24.07
CA THR A 52 11.56 -3.67 -22.98
C THR A 52 11.08 -5.05 -23.45
N THR A 53 11.02 -5.27 -24.76
CA THR A 53 10.51 -6.50 -25.39
C THR A 53 11.60 -7.36 -26.04
N ASN A 54 12.85 -6.88 -26.11
CA ASN A 54 13.95 -7.58 -26.75
C ASN A 54 15.14 -7.76 -25.82
N SER A 55 16.01 -8.70 -26.18
CA SER A 55 17.24 -9.02 -25.44
C SER A 55 18.44 -8.95 -26.38
N SER A 56 19.61 -8.59 -25.87
CA SER A 56 20.80 -8.35 -26.67
C SER A 56 22.06 -8.86 -25.98
N THR A 57 23.05 -9.23 -26.79
CA THR A 57 24.38 -9.64 -26.34
C THR A 57 25.35 -8.47 -26.18
N ALA A 58 24.93 -7.26 -26.57
CA ALA A 58 25.60 -5.99 -26.29
C ALA A 58 24.54 -4.95 -25.94
N VAL A 59 24.85 -4.05 -25.01
CA VAL A 59 23.96 -2.97 -24.60
C VAL A 59 24.74 -1.67 -24.68
N GLU A 60 24.36 -0.83 -25.64
CA GLU A 60 25.04 0.42 -25.91
C GLU A 60 24.23 1.60 -25.38
N LEU A 61 24.90 2.46 -24.61
CA LEU A 61 24.29 3.69 -24.11
C LEU A 61 24.35 4.77 -25.19
N VAL A 62 23.22 5.42 -25.43
CA VAL A 62 23.13 6.56 -26.34
C VAL A 62 22.46 7.72 -25.64
N VAL A 63 23.22 8.78 -25.41
CA VAL A 63 22.78 9.99 -24.71
C VAL A 63 22.75 11.16 -25.68
N ALA A 64 21.60 11.81 -25.82
CA ALA A 64 21.48 13.00 -26.65
C ALA A 64 22.26 14.18 -26.07
N HIS A 65 22.64 15.15 -26.91
CA HIS A 65 23.24 16.40 -26.43
C HIS A 65 22.36 17.09 -25.38
N GLY A 66 22.95 17.93 -24.52
CA GLY A 66 22.17 18.67 -23.54
C GLY A 66 22.91 19.83 -22.89
N HIS A 67 22.32 20.34 -21.82
CA HIS A 67 22.86 21.45 -21.04
C HIS A 67 22.79 21.18 -19.55
N VAL A 68 23.84 21.61 -18.85
CA VAL A 68 23.97 21.51 -17.39
C VAL A 68 24.55 22.79 -16.81
N PHE A 69 24.21 23.12 -15.57
CA PHE A 69 24.73 24.24 -14.81
C PHE A 69 25.77 23.77 -13.77
N GLN A 70 26.93 24.42 -13.77
CA GLN A 70 27.90 24.34 -12.66
C GLN A 70 27.97 25.70 -11.95
N ILE A 71 28.30 26.72 -12.73
CA ILE A 71 28.14 28.14 -12.38
C ILE A 71 27.43 28.80 -13.57
N HIS A 72 28.02 28.60 -14.76
CA HIS A 72 27.38 28.90 -16.04
C HIS A 72 26.78 27.63 -16.64
N ARG A 73 25.85 27.84 -17.58
CA ARG A 73 25.34 26.77 -18.43
C ARG A 73 26.44 26.31 -19.39
N GLN A 74 26.70 25.01 -19.42
CA GLN A 74 27.61 24.37 -20.36
C GLN A 74 26.85 23.40 -21.26
N SER A 75 27.48 23.02 -22.37
CA SER A 75 26.94 22.03 -23.30
C SER A 75 27.54 20.66 -23.01
N PHE A 76 26.68 19.72 -22.64
CA PHE A 76 27.06 18.32 -22.52
C PHE A 76 26.96 17.65 -23.91
N PRO A 77 28.02 17.00 -24.39
CA PRO A 77 28.02 16.40 -25.72
C PRO A 77 27.04 15.22 -25.81
N ALA A 78 26.69 14.84 -27.03
CA ALA A 78 26.02 13.57 -27.25
C ALA A 78 27.06 12.44 -27.12
N PHE A 79 26.60 11.27 -26.66
CA PHE A 79 27.40 10.04 -26.60
C PHE A 79 26.64 8.93 -27.32
N ASP A 80 27.33 8.14 -28.13
CA ASP A 80 26.76 6.99 -28.83
C ASP A 80 27.78 5.84 -28.91
N MET A 81 27.78 4.98 -27.89
CA MET A 81 28.72 3.84 -27.78
C MET A 81 28.64 2.88 -28.97
N TYR A 82 27.55 2.87 -29.75
CA TYR A 82 27.39 2.00 -30.91
C TYR A 82 28.09 2.54 -32.18
N VAL A 83 27.95 3.84 -32.45
CA VAL A 83 28.37 4.44 -33.73
C VAL A 83 29.78 5.00 -33.64
N GLU A 84 30.13 5.60 -32.50
CA GLU A 84 31.43 6.19 -32.25
C GLU A 84 32.23 5.25 -31.35
N ALA A 85 33.11 4.44 -31.95
CA ALA A 85 34.00 3.53 -31.21
C ALA A 85 35.00 4.24 -30.27
N THR A 86 34.93 5.56 -30.15
CA THR A 86 35.67 6.38 -29.19
C THR A 86 34.84 6.84 -28.00
N ASP A 87 33.51 6.75 -28.09
CA ASP A 87 32.62 7.07 -26.97
C ASP A 87 32.59 5.88 -26.01
N ASP A 88 33.01 6.12 -24.78
CA ASP A 88 33.09 5.13 -23.75
C ASP A 88 32.22 5.50 -22.53
N ALA A 89 31.90 4.47 -21.75
CA ALA A 89 31.40 4.65 -20.40
C ALA A 89 32.41 4.13 -19.40
N HIS A 90 32.41 4.70 -18.19
CA HIS A 90 33.28 4.22 -17.11
C HIS A 90 32.45 3.59 -16.00
N ILE A 91 32.79 2.36 -15.67
CA ILE A 91 32.16 1.65 -14.58
C ILE A 91 32.83 2.09 -13.28
N VAL A 92 32.03 2.73 -12.45
CA VAL A 92 32.37 3.20 -11.11
C VAL A 92 32.17 2.04 -10.15
N ASN A 93 32.73 2.14 -8.94
CA ASN A 93 32.50 1.24 -7.80
C ASN A 93 32.72 -0.27 -8.06
N GLN A 94 33.46 -0.61 -9.12
CA GLN A 94 33.85 -1.98 -9.46
C GLN A 94 34.64 -2.67 -8.33
N PRO A 95 34.48 -4.00 -8.16
CA PRO A 95 35.36 -4.78 -7.29
C PRO A 95 36.83 -4.59 -7.70
N THR A 96 37.70 -4.39 -6.72
CA THR A 96 39.13 -4.07 -6.94
C THR A 96 39.87 -5.09 -7.80
N ASP A 97 39.40 -6.34 -7.80
CA ASP A 97 40.01 -7.46 -8.50
C ASP A 97 39.70 -7.44 -10.02
N SER A 98 38.82 -6.53 -10.47
CA SER A 98 38.34 -6.38 -11.86
C SER A 98 38.78 -5.07 -12.53
N GLY A 99 39.81 -4.37 -12.03
CA GLY A 99 40.46 -3.27 -12.76
C GLY A 99 40.44 -1.88 -12.10
N GLY A 100 39.82 -1.72 -10.93
CA GLY A 100 39.88 -0.48 -10.13
C GLY A 100 38.63 0.41 -10.26
N ALA A 101 38.72 1.66 -9.77
CA ALA A 101 37.55 2.48 -9.42
C ALA A 101 36.78 3.14 -10.59
N PHE A 102 37.29 3.09 -11.83
CA PHE A 102 36.71 3.75 -13.01
C PHE A 102 37.15 3.04 -14.30
N VAL A 103 36.66 1.82 -14.53
CA VAL A 103 37.07 0.98 -15.67
C VAL A 103 36.32 1.40 -16.93
N THR A 104 37.03 1.74 -17.99
CA THR A 104 36.43 1.98 -19.31
C THR A 104 35.77 0.70 -19.84
N THR A 105 34.54 0.81 -20.33
CA THR A 105 33.80 -0.27 -20.97
C THR A 105 33.34 0.15 -22.36
N GLU A 106 33.55 -0.75 -23.32
CA GLU A 106 33.03 -0.65 -24.70
C GLU A 106 31.83 -1.58 -24.89
N ASP A 107 31.61 -2.55 -23.99
CA ASP A 107 30.45 -3.45 -24.01
C ASP A 107 30.02 -3.81 -22.58
N LEU A 108 28.89 -3.24 -22.17
CA LEU A 108 28.33 -3.43 -20.84
C LEU A 108 28.05 -4.92 -20.53
N VAL A 109 27.61 -5.69 -21.51
CA VAL A 109 27.19 -7.09 -21.29
C VAL A 109 28.38 -7.99 -21.02
N THR A 110 29.49 -7.72 -21.70
CA THR A 110 30.75 -8.46 -21.53
C THR A 110 31.49 -8.05 -20.25
N ASP A 111 31.47 -6.76 -19.91
CA ASP A 111 32.29 -6.23 -18.82
C ASP A 111 31.58 -6.26 -17.45
N ILE A 112 30.25 -6.08 -17.40
CA ILE A 112 29.48 -6.08 -16.15
C ILE A 112 28.95 -7.47 -15.85
N ILE A 113 29.81 -8.31 -15.28
CA ILE A 113 29.44 -9.69 -14.91
C ILE A 113 29.20 -9.87 -13.41
N ARG A 114 29.44 -8.82 -12.60
CA ARG A 114 29.38 -8.85 -11.14
C ARG A 114 28.67 -7.62 -10.57
N TYR A 115 28.10 -7.78 -9.38
CA TYR A 115 27.62 -6.70 -8.52
C TYR A 115 28.51 -6.55 -7.28
N VAL A 116 28.34 -5.45 -6.55
CA VAL A 116 29.22 -5.00 -5.47
C VAL A 116 28.64 -5.34 -4.10
N ASP A 117 29.03 -6.46 -3.51
CA ASP A 117 28.55 -6.86 -2.18
C ASP A 117 29.40 -6.28 -1.01
N GLY A 118 30.31 -5.35 -1.32
CA GLY A 118 31.30 -4.83 -0.37
C GLY A 118 32.58 -5.66 -0.27
N THR A 119 32.70 -6.78 -1.00
CA THR A 119 33.94 -7.53 -1.11
C THR A 119 34.80 -7.04 -2.30
N SER A 120 36.11 -7.31 -2.22
CA SER A 120 37.07 -6.97 -3.27
C SER A 120 36.83 -7.68 -4.61
N ALA A 121 36.18 -8.85 -4.59
CA ALA A 121 35.92 -9.66 -5.78
C ALA A 121 34.52 -9.43 -6.37
N GLY A 122 33.57 -8.94 -5.56
CA GLY A 122 32.15 -8.87 -5.92
C GLY A 122 31.53 -10.25 -6.14
N VAL A 123 30.27 -10.27 -6.56
CA VAL A 123 29.51 -11.51 -6.77
C VAL A 123 28.93 -11.55 -8.19
N ALA A 124 29.00 -12.71 -8.83
CA ALA A 124 28.47 -12.88 -10.18
C ALA A 124 26.95 -12.66 -10.23
N ILE A 125 26.50 -11.94 -11.26
CA ILE A 125 25.08 -11.76 -11.53
C ILE A 125 24.52 -13.13 -11.97
N GLY A 126 23.45 -13.56 -11.30
CA GLY A 126 22.84 -14.86 -11.52
C GLY A 126 22.00 -14.90 -12.80
N THR A 127 21.93 -16.06 -13.44
CA THR A 127 20.97 -16.28 -14.53
C THR A 127 19.54 -16.10 -14.03
N ASN A 128 18.69 -15.45 -14.83
CA ASN A 128 17.34 -15.02 -14.51
C ASN A 128 17.23 -14.08 -13.30
N LYS A 129 18.29 -13.34 -13.00
CA LYS A 129 18.29 -12.28 -12.00
C LYS A 129 18.17 -10.91 -12.66
N TYR A 130 17.63 -9.98 -11.89
CA TYR A 130 17.43 -8.60 -12.27
C TYR A 130 18.39 -7.71 -11.48
N PHE A 131 18.85 -6.63 -12.08
CA PHE A 131 19.79 -5.71 -11.45
C PHE A 131 19.61 -4.32 -12.04
N ASN A 132 20.00 -3.33 -11.25
CA ASN A 132 19.87 -1.91 -11.58
C ASN A 132 21.25 -1.29 -11.84
N LEU A 133 21.36 -0.46 -12.87
CA LEU A 133 22.54 0.36 -13.15
C LEU A 133 22.12 1.82 -13.06
N VAL A 134 22.92 2.64 -12.40
CA VAL A 134 22.69 4.10 -12.37
C VAL A 134 23.70 4.77 -13.28
N VAL A 135 23.19 5.49 -14.28
CA VAL A 135 23.98 6.23 -15.26
C VAL A 135 23.97 7.71 -14.89
N TRP A 136 25.15 8.30 -14.89
CA TRP A 136 25.38 9.71 -14.60
C TRP A 136 26.45 10.29 -15.51
N GLY A 137 26.41 11.60 -15.73
CA GLY A 137 27.34 12.31 -16.60
C GLY A 137 28.35 13.13 -15.80
N VAL A 138 29.54 13.29 -16.35
CA VAL A 138 30.58 14.22 -15.89
C VAL A 138 30.74 15.32 -16.93
N GLN A 139 30.34 16.54 -16.57
CA GLN A 139 30.63 17.72 -17.37
C GLN A 139 31.97 18.31 -16.91
N ASN A 140 33.01 18.11 -17.71
CA ASN A 140 34.25 18.85 -17.52
C ASN A 140 34.17 20.23 -18.20
N ARG A 141 35.14 21.09 -17.90
CA ARG A 141 35.23 22.44 -18.47
C ARG A 141 35.21 22.36 -20.02
N ASP A 142 34.55 23.32 -20.65
CA ASP A 142 34.55 23.47 -22.12
C ASP A 142 35.96 23.29 -22.72
N GLY A 143 36.08 22.33 -23.63
CA GLY A 143 37.33 21.93 -24.29
C GLY A 143 38.00 20.69 -23.70
N GLU A 144 37.57 20.22 -22.52
CA GLU A 144 37.97 18.96 -21.91
C GLU A 144 36.92 17.87 -22.17
N PRO A 145 37.32 16.58 -22.25
CA PRO A 145 36.38 15.50 -22.50
C PRO A 145 35.38 15.37 -21.36
N SER A 146 34.10 15.27 -21.70
CA SER A 146 33.04 14.85 -20.77
C SER A 146 32.92 13.34 -20.82
N HIS A 147 32.30 12.74 -19.80
CA HIS A 147 32.25 11.29 -19.68
C HIS A 147 30.89 10.79 -19.19
N LEU A 148 30.55 9.56 -19.58
CA LEU A 148 29.47 8.79 -18.96
C LEU A 148 30.02 7.84 -17.90
N MET A 149 29.28 7.72 -16.82
CA MET A 149 29.66 6.94 -15.65
C MET A 149 28.52 6.02 -15.26
N ILE A 150 28.85 4.81 -14.81
CA ILE A 150 27.89 3.76 -14.47
C ILE A 150 28.23 3.23 -13.07
N ASN A 151 27.31 3.38 -12.13
CA ASN A 151 27.43 2.73 -10.83
C ASN A 151 26.86 1.30 -10.91
N LEU A 152 27.64 0.32 -10.47
CA LEU A 152 27.16 -1.04 -10.27
C LEU A 152 26.27 -1.13 -9.02
N PRO A 153 25.31 -2.07 -8.97
CA PRO A 153 24.42 -2.25 -7.83
C PRO A 153 25.10 -3.02 -6.70
N THR A 154 24.50 -2.98 -5.52
CA THR A 154 24.99 -3.74 -4.35
C THR A 154 24.48 -5.18 -4.27
N SER A 155 23.42 -5.50 -5.01
CA SER A 155 22.81 -6.82 -5.04
C SER A 155 21.98 -7.00 -6.33
N GLN A 156 21.17 -8.05 -6.35
CA GLN A 156 20.32 -8.45 -7.47
C GLN A 156 18.97 -8.96 -6.96
N TYR A 157 17.97 -8.93 -7.83
CA TYR A 157 16.59 -9.33 -7.53
C TYR A 157 16.18 -10.61 -8.25
N THR A 158 15.15 -11.26 -7.71
CA THR A 158 14.54 -12.46 -8.30
C THR A 158 13.29 -12.13 -9.12
N LYS A 159 12.65 -10.99 -8.87
CA LYS A 159 11.43 -10.56 -9.56
C LYS A 159 11.65 -9.21 -10.22
N SER A 160 11.02 -9.01 -11.38
CA SER A 160 11.10 -7.74 -12.11
C SER A 160 10.48 -6.58 -11.34
N ALA A 161 9.31 -6.80 -10.71
CA ALA A 161 8.63 -5.76 -9.94
C ALA A 161 9.51 -5.24 -8.79
N ASP A 162 10.13 -6.15 -8.03
CA ASP A 162 11.04 -5.81 -6.93
C ASP A 162 12.24 -5.00 -7.42
N ALA A 163 12.77 -5.31 -8.62
CA ALA A 163 13.88 -4.58 -9.23
C ALA A 163 13.47 -3.18 -9.72
N VAL A 164 12.32 -3.06 -10.36
CA VAL A 164 11.78 -1.78 -10.85
C VAL A 164 11.47 -0.84 -9.67
N SER A 165 10.92 -1.37 -8.59
CA SER A 165 10.71 -0.59 -7.36
C SER A 165 11.97 -0.44 -6.51
N ASP A 166 13.05 -1.16 -6.83
CA ASP A 166 14.29 -1.24 -6.05
C ASP A 166 14.02 -1.43 -4.55
N ILE A 167 13.17 -2.41 -4.23
CA ILE A 167 12.58 -2.57 -2.89
C ILE A 167 13.63 -2.73 -1.79
N ASP A 168 14.76 -3.35 -2.12
CA ASP A 168 15.89 -3.57 -1.22
C ASP A 168 16.96 -2.45 -1.28
N GLY A 169 16.75 -1.40 -2.08
CA GLY A 169 17.66 -0.26 -2.20
C GLY A 169 19.04 -0.63 -2.75
N THR A 170 19.10 -1.42 -3.83
CA THR A 170 20.37 -1.91 -4.38
C THR A 170 21.05 -0.95 -5.32
N SER A 171 20.31 0.06 -5.82
CA SER A 171 20.80 1.06 -6.74
C SER A 171 21.68 2.08 -6.02
N ILE A 172 22.87 2.39 -6.57
CA ILE A 172 23.76 3.39 -6.00
C ILE A 172 23.60 4.70 -6.78
N PHE A 173 22.96 5.70 -6.16
CA PHE A 173 22.80 7.05 -6.71
C PHE A 173 23.93 8.02 -6.31
N GLU A 174 24.80 7.60 -5.39
CA GLU A 174 25.91 8.43 -4.93
C GLU A 174 26.93 8.65 -6.05
N ILE A 175 27.27 9.92 -6.26
CA ILE A 175 28.38 10.33 -7.13
C ILE A 175 29.62 10.53 -6.24
N PRO A 176 30.77 9.90 -6.56
CA PRO A 176 31.97 10.02 -5.75
C PRO A 176 32.38 11.47 -5.53
N SER A 177 32.90 11.79 -4.33
CA SER A 177 33.21 13.16 -3.93
C SER A 177 34.22 13.89 -4.83
N ALA A 178 35.04 13.15 -5.58
CA ALA A 178 35.96 13.68 -6.57
C ALA A 178 35.25 14.38 -7.75
N PHE A 179 33.97 14.07 -8.00
CA PHE A 179 33.16 14.63 -9.09
C PHE A 179 32.14 15.66 -8.59
N LYS A 180 32.29 16.17 -7.36
CA LYS A 180 31.50 17.31 -6.87
C LYS A 180 31.69 18.52 -7.79
N GLY A 181 30.60 19.22 -8.08
CA GLY A 181 30.60 20.35 -9.03
C GLY A 181 30.54 19.96 -10.51
N VAL A 182 30.79 18.69 -10.87
CA VAL A 182 30.85 18.26 -12.28
C VAL A 182 29.89 17.11 -12.63
N GLY A 183 29.50 16.29 -11.65
CA GLY A 183 28.61 15.16 -11.84
C GLY A 183 27.12 15.51 -11.78
N PHE A 184 26.30 14.87 -12.61
CA PHE A 184 24.84 14.95 -12.59
C PHE A 184 24.18 13.61 -12.97
N LEU A 185 23.02 13.30 -12.39
CA LEU A 185 22.30 12.05 -12.68
C LEU A 185 21.57 12.10 -14.03
N ILE A 186 21.50 10.95 -14.72
CA ILE A 186 20.78 10.80 -16.00
C ILE A 186 19.63 9.82 -15.84
N ALA A 187 19.91 8.56 -15.51
CA ALA A 187 18.88 7.52 -15.46
C ALA A 187 19.28 6.33 -14.58
N ARG A 188 18.27 5.63 -14.06
CA ARG A 188 18.44 4.26 -13.56
C ARG A 188 17.85 3.29 -14.58
N LEU A 189 18.63 2.27 -14.93
CA LEU A 189 18.26 1.23 -15.88
C LEU A 189 18.11 -0.10 -15.16
N THR A 190 16.99 -0.79 -15.40
CA THR A 190 16.75 -2.15 -14.88
C THR A 190 16.93 -3.15 -16.01
N PHE A 191 17.76 -4.17 -15.77
CA PHE A 191 18.01 -5.27 -16.70
C PHE A 191 17.71 -6.61 -16.07
N ARG A 192 17.55 -7.63 -16.93
CA ARG A 192 17.54 -9.05 -16.56
C ARG A 192 18.64 -9.78 -17.31
N LEU A 193 19.48 -10.52 -16.60
CA LEU A 193 20.38 -11.50 -17.21
C LEU A 193 19.59 -12.78 -17.51
N ILE A 194 19.37 -13.15 -18.77
CA ILE A 194 18.52 -14.32 -19.12
C ILE A 194 19.28 -15.64 -19.26
N GLY A 195 20.60 -15.58 -19.48
CA GLY A 195 21.48 -16.74 -19.65
C GLY A 195 22.52 -16.48 -20.72
N GLY A 196 23.76 -16.97 -20.52
CA GLY A 196 24.90 -16.51 -21.31
C GLY A 196 25.18 -15.01 -21.09
N ALA A 197 25.96 -14.40 -21.98
CA ALA A 197 26.18 -12.95 -22.02
C ALA A 197 25.03 -12.27 -22.79
N GLN A 198 23.81 -12.30 -22.23
CA GLN A 198 22.64 -11.70 -22.87
C GLN A 198 21.70 -11.06 -21.84
N TRP A 199 21.36 -9.79 -22.06
CA TRP A 199 20.51 -9.00 -21.18
C TRP A 199 19.19 -8.62 -21.85
N THR A 200 18.12 -8.58 -21.07
CA THR A 200 16.83 -7.99 -21.44
C THR A 200 16.70 -6.64 -20.73
N TYR A 201 16.38 -5.59 -21.48
CA TYR A 201 16.02 -4.30 -20.89
C TYR A 201 14.60 -4.39 -20.29
N ILE A 202 14.40 -3.87 -19.07
CA ILE A 202 13.13 -4.01 -18.33
C ILE A 202 12.44 -2.67 -18.14
N ALA A 203 13.18 -1.68 -17.63
CA ALA A 203 12.63 -0.37 -17.32
C ALA A 203 13.73 0.68 -17.21
N GLN A 204 13.35 1.95 -17.37
CA GLN A 204 14.19 3.11 -17.11
C GLN A 204 13.42 4.09 -16.22
N GLU A 205 14.11 4.60 -15.21
CA GLU A 205 13.67 5.74 -14.42
C GLU A 205 14.52 6.96 -14.79
N ASP A 206 13.86 8.09 -15.00
CA ASP A 206 14.51 9.36 -15.28
C ASP A 206 14.98 10.02 -13.99
N LEU A 207 16.29 10.30 -13.91
CA LEU A 207 16.91 10.93 -12.74
C LEU A 207 17.38 12.36 -13.03
N ARG A 208 17.12 12.88 -14.22
CA ARG A 208 17.53 14.24 -14.59
C ARG A 208 16.86 15.27 -13.69
N GLY A 209 17.63 16.26 -13.25
CA GLY A 209 17.18 17.29 -12.33
C GLY A 209 16.98 16.80 -10.89
N LYS A 210 17.26 15.53 -10.58
CA LYS A 210 17.34 15.01 -9.21
C LYS A 210 18.75 15.21 -8.68
N PHE A 211 18.87 15.52 -7.39
CA PHE A 211 20.15 15.53 -6.72
C PHE A 211 20.54 14.09 -6.35
N PRO A 212 21.82 13.70 -6.53
CA PRO A 212 22.38 12.49 -5.93
C PRO A 212 22.02 12.41 -4.45
N ASP A 213 21.68 11.21 -3.95
CA ASP A 213 21.26 11.03 -2.55
C ASP A 213 22.30 11.62 -1.59
N ILE A 214 21.93 12.70 -0.89
CA ILE A 214 22.76 13.35 0.14
C ILE A 214 22.52 12.69 1.52
N ILE A 215 21.61 11.71 1.61
CA ILE A 215 21.22 11.06 2.85
C ILE A 215 21.25 9.54 2.64
N ALA A 216 22.16 8.87 3.35
CA ALA A 216 22.16 7.41 3.47
C ALA A 216 20.93 6.96 4.28
N GLY A 217 19.85 6.61 3.60
CA GLY A 217 18.67 6.05 4.25
C GLY A 217 17.41 6.22 3.43
N VAL A 218 17.02 5.14 2.77
CA VAL A 218 15.75 4.95 2.05
C VAL A 218 15.56 5.97 0.94
N GLY A 219 15.89 5.55 -0.29
CA GLY A 219 15.44 6.23 -1.49
C GLY A 219 13.96 6.56 -1.31
N ILE A 220 13.64 7.85 -1.37
CA ILE A 220 12.27 8.32 -1.34
C ILE A 220 11.70 7.93 -2.69
N THR A 221 11.31 6.66 -2.82
CA THR A 221 10.21 6.33 -3.72
C THR A 221 9.09 7.20 -3.21
N THR A 222 8.70 8.18 -4.02
CA THR A 222 7.39 8.79 -3.86
C THR A 222 6.44 7.63 -3.62
N THR A 223 5.79 7.58 -2.46
CA THR A 223 4.72 6.63 -2.25
C THR A 223 3.63 7.02 -3.24
N ASP A 224 3.75 6.53 -4.47
CA ASP A 224 2.73 6.67 -5.48
C ASP A 224 1.49 5.98 -4.93
N HIS A 225 0.31 6.53 -5.24
CA HIS A 225 -0.96 5.88 -4.95
C HIS A 225 -1.00 4.45 -5.53
N ALA A 226 -0.18 4.14 -6.54
CA ALA A 226 0.02 2.78 -7.05
C ALA A 226 0.58 1.78 -6.00
N LEU A 227 1.41 2.22 -5.04
CA LEU A 227 1.88 1.36 -3.95
C LEU A 227 0.78 1.15 -2.88
N LEU A 228 -0.12 2.13 -2.72
CA LEU A 228 -1.37 1.94 -1.95
C LEU A 228 -2.38 1.06 -2.70
N ALA A 229 -2.27 0.91 -4.03
CA ALA A 229 -3.16 0.03 -4.80
C ALA A 229 -2.87 -1.47 -4.56
N ASN A 230 -1.67 -1.82 -4.10
CA ASN A 230 -1.33 -3.16 -3.61
C ASN A 230 -1.75 -3.40 -2.16
N LEU A 231 -2.33 -2.40 -1.50
CA LEU A 231 -3.22 -2.59 -0.35
C LEU A 231 -4.60 -3.12 -0.82
N ALA A 232 -4.61 -3.95 -1.87
CA ALA A 232 -5.78 -4.65 -2.34
C ALA A 232 -6.06 -5.79 -1.38
N PHE A 233 -7.10 -5.60 -0.54
CA PHE A 233 -8.02 -6.49 0.19
C PHE A 233 -7.59 -7.91 0.65
N VAL A 234 -6.67 -8.59 -0.03
CA VAL A 234 -6.43 -10.03 0.11
C VAL A 234 -5.03 -10.38 0.65
N ASP A 235 -3.99 -9.59 0.40
CA ASP A 235 -2.61 -10.10 0.57
C ASP A 235 -1.75 -9.43 1.64
N ALA A 236 -2.21 -8.35 2.26
CA ALA A 236 -1.51 -7.74 3.37
C ALA A 236 -2.41 -7.83 4.60
N GLY A 237 -2.00 -8.63 5.59
CA GLY A 237 -2.70 -8.93 6.85
C GLY A 237 -2.93 -7.72 7.77
N HIS A 238 -3.35 -6.60 7.20
CA HIS A 238 -3.89 -5.44 7.86
C HIS A 238 -5.30 -5.79 8.35
N THR A 239 -5.37 -6.31 9.58
CA THR A 239 -6.59 -6.47 10.38
C THR A 239 -7.25 -5.12 10.75
N GLY A 240 -6.95 -4.06 10.02
CA GLY A 240 -7.14 -2.67 10.43
C GLY A 240 -8.42 -1.97 9.96
N PHE A 241 -9.32 -2.64 9.22
CA PHE A 241 -10.63 -2.05 8.88
C PHE A 241 -11.84 -2.78 9.48
N GLN A 242 -11.64 -3.91 10.15
CA GLN A 242 -12.43 -4.29 11.33
C GLN A 242 -11.69 -5.39 12.10
N ALA A 243 -11.04 -5.03 13.21
CA ALA A 243 -10.36 -5.99 14.10
C ALA A 243 -11.32 -6.69 15.07
N GLN A 244 -12.63 -6.68 14.82
CA GLN A 244 -13.64 -7.30 15.68
C GLN A 244 -14.36 -8.39 14.90
N GLY A 245 -14.09 -9.63 15.33
CA GLY A 245 -14.34 -10.87 14.62
C GLY A 245 -15.80 -11.29 14.46
N ASP A 246 -15.93 -12.41 13.74
CA ASP A 246 -17.06 -13.31 13.44
C ASP A 246 -18.48 -12.73 13.46
N VAL A 247 -18.90 -12.08 14.54
CA VAL A 247 -20.27 -11.55 14.73
C VAL A 247 -20.66 -10.49 13.71
N LEU A 248 -19.74 -9.62 13.28
CA LEU A 248 -20.03 -8.61 12.26
C LEU A 248 -19.88 -9.17 10.83
N ASP A 249 -19.11 -10.24 10.64
CA ASP A 249 -19.10 -11.03 9.39
C ASP A 249 -20.43 -11.77 9.21
N ASP A 250 -20.97 -12.34 10.29
CA ASP A 250 -22.28 -13.00 10.30
C ASP A 250 -23.39 -12.02 9.89
N LEU A 251 -23.31 -10.75 10.32
CA LEU A 251 -24.27 -9.73 9.92
C LEU A 251 -24.14 -9.32 8.43
N ASN A 252 -22.95 -9.40 7.86
CA ASN A 252 -22.72 -9.16 6.43
C ASN A 252 -23.38 -10.25 5.55
N THR A 253 -23.47 -11.49 6.03
CA THR A 253 -24.13 -12.59 5.28
C THR A 253 -25.66 -12.51 5.26
N LEU A 254 -26.24 -11.74 6.19
CA LEU A 254 -27.68 -11.66 6.44
C LEU A 254 -28.46 -10.89 5.36
N GLY A 255 -27.78 -10.03 4.59
CA GLY A 255 -28.40 -9.16 3.58
C GLY A 255 -29.25 -8.03 4.17
N ALA A 256 -29.80 -7.18 3.31
CA ALA A 256 -30.69 -6.09 3.71
C ALA A 256 -32.06 -6.62 4.19
N VAL A 257 -32.71 -5.86 5.07
CA VAL A 257 -34.11 -6.07 5.46
C VAL A 257 -34.98 -6.09 4.19
N GLY A 258 -35.67 -7.20 3.95
CA GLY A 258 -36.42 -7.49 2.73
C GLY A 258 -37.87 -7.00 2.76
N ALA A 259 -38.42 -6.73 3.94
CA ALA A 259 -39.80 -6.26 4.12
C ALA A 259 -39.98 -5.36 5.36
N ASN A 260 -41.10 -4.63 5.39
CA ASN A 260 -41.47 -3.85 6.58
C ASN A 260 -41.68 -4.78 7.79
N SER A 261 -41.22 -4.34 8.96
CA SER A 261 -41.47 -5.01 10.25
C SER A 261 -40.83 -6.40 10.41
N GLU A 262 -39.72 -6.66 9.73
CA GLU A 262 -38.86 -7.81 10.01
C GLU A 262 -38.00 -7.58 11.27
N PHE A 263 -37.60 -8.67 11.93
CA PHE A 263 -36.81 -8.65 13.15
C PHE A 263 -35.58 -9.56 13.03
N LEU A 264 -34.46 -9.15 13.60
CA LEU A 264 -33.23 -9.94 13.63
C LEU A 264 -33.26 -10.94 14.78
N VAL A 265 -33.18 -12.23 14.48
CA VAL A 265 -33.10 -13.29 15.48
C VAL A 265 -31.92 -14.22 15.26
N GLY A 266 -31.54 -14.97 16.30
CA GLY A 266 -30.68 -16.14 16.18
C GLY A 266 -31.52 -17.38 15.90
N THR A 267 -31.26 -18.08 14.79
CA THR A 267 -31.94 -19.33 14.42
C THR A 267 -31.13 -20.58 14.79
N GLY A 268 -29.88 -20.39 15.22
CA GLY A 268 -28.93 -21.41 15.68
C GLY A 268 -27.66 -20.76 16.21
N ALA A 269 -26.74 -21.55 16.76
CA ALA A 269 -25.46 -21.03 17.23
C ALA A 269 -24.68 -20.43 16.05
N GLY A 270 -24.37 -19.12 16.13
CA GLY A 270 -23.66 -18.40 15.07
C GLY A 270 -24.46 -18.17 13.79
N THR A 271 -25.80 -18.31 13.82
CA THR A 271 -26.65 -18.06 12.63
C THR A 271 -27.70 -17.02 12.93
N LEU A 272 -27.66 -15.94 12.17
CA LEU A 272 -28.65 -14.86 12.19
C LEU A 272 -29.61 -15.00 11.01
N ALA A 273 -30.87 -14.62 11.20
CA ALA A 273 -31.86 -14.52 10.12
C ALA A 273 -32.81 -13.32 10.35
N TRP A 274 -33.27 -12.73 9.24
CA TRP A 274 -34.43 -11.84 9.26
C TRP A 274 -35.70 -12.70 9.32
N GLU A 275 -36.50 -12.49 10.36
CA GLU A 275 -37.79 -13.16 10.53
C GLU A 275 -38.95 -12.19 10.37
N ASN A 276 -40.07 -12.67 9.84
CA ASN A 276 -41.32 -11.92 9.86
C ASN A 276 -41.90 -11.86 11.29
N ALA A 277 -42.83 -10.94 11.52
CA ALA A 277 -43.42 -10.72 12.83
C ALA A 277 -44.10 -11.96 13.45
N ALA A 278 -44.65 -12.89 12.65
CA ALA A 278 -45.30 -14.09 13.16
C ALA A 278 -44.28 -15.11 13.70
N THR A 279 -43.16 -15.30 12.98
CA THR A 279 -42.07 -16.16 13.42
C THR A 279 -41.37 -15.58 14.64
N ALA A 280 -41.06 -14.27 14.65
CA ALA A 280 -40.42 -13.62 15.78
C ALA A 280 -41.22 -13.72 17.09
N ARG A 281 -42.56 -13.63 17.03
CA ARG A 281 -43.44 -13.86 18.21
C ARG A 281 -43.36 -15.30 18.72
N THR A 282 -43.23 -16.26 17.81
CA THR A 282 -43.02 -17.66 18.17
C THR A 282 -41.67 -17.84 18.85
N SER A 283 -40.61 -17.23 18.31
CA SER A 283 -39.25 -17.23 18.86
C SER A 283 -39.16 -16.61 20.27
N LEU A 284 -39.99 -15.59 20.56
CA LEU A 284 -40.10 -14.97 21.89
C LEU A 284 -41.03 -15.74 22.86
N GLY A 285 -41.66 -16.83 22.42
CA GLY A 285 -42.57 -17.64 23.25
C GLY A 285 -43.91 -16.96 23.55
N VAL A 286 -44.30 -15.93 22.79
CA VAL A 286 -45.55 -15.18 22.97
C VAL A 286 -46.69 -15.68 22.07
N GLY A 287 -46.50 -16.80 21.37
CA GLY A 287 -47.52 -17.47 20.54
C GLY A 287 -47.53 -17.06 19.06
N THR A 288 -48.43 -17.66 18.28
CA THR A 288 -48.47 -17.56 16.80
C THR A 288 -49.45 -16.52 16.25
N GLY A 289 -50.25 -15.86 17.11
CA GLY A 289 -51.30 -14.90 16.71
C GLY A 289 -51.66 -13.92 17.84
N ASP A 290 -52.88 -13.37 17.81
CA ASP A 290 -53.39 -12.39 18.80
C ASP A 290 -53.76 -13.02 20.17
N SER A 291 -53.26 -14.21 20.45
CA SER A 291 -53.61 -15.02 21.62
C SER A 291 -52.37 -15.58 22.28
N PRO A 292 -51.63 -14.76 23.06
CA PRO A 292 -50.46 -15.23 23.78
C PRO A 292 -50.85 -16.29 24.81
N THR A 293 -50.08 -17.38 24.86
CA THR A 293 -50.25 -18.46 25.84
C THR A 293 -49.14 -18.38 26.88
N PHE A 294 -49.51 -18.30 28.15
CA PHE A 294 -48.56 -18.30 29.27
C PHE A 294 -48.69 -19.62 30.06
N ALA A 295 -47.58 -20.25 30.43
CA ALA A 295 -47.59 -21.45 31.30
C ALA A 295 -48.07 -21.13 32.73
N GLY A 296 -47.93 -19.87 33.14
CA GLY A 296 -48.48 -19.31 34.36
C GLY A 296 -48.37 -17.78 34.33
N THR A 297 -49.27 -17.10 35.04
CA THR A 297 -49.29 -15.64 35.10
C THR A 297 -49.29 -15.18 36.55
N THR A 298 -48.30 -14.39 36.95
CA THR A 298 -48.23 -13.74 38.27
C THR A 298 -48.23 -12.23 38.08
N ILE A 299 -49.15 -11.53 38.72
CA ILE A 299 -49.28 -10.07 38.62
C ILE A 299 -48.64 -9.44 39.84
N PHE A 300 -47.45 -8.85 39.67
CA PHE A 300 -46.78 -8.07 40.70
C PHE A 300 -47.18 -6.60 40.59
N SER A 301 -48.18 -6.19 41.38
CA SER A 301 -48.58 -4.79 41.52
C SER A 301 -48.84 -4.49 43.00
N PRO A 302 -48.51 -3.28 43.49
CA PRO A 302 -48.89 -2.85 44.84
C PRO A 302 -50.42 -2.71 45.01
N THR A 303 -51.15 -2.65 43.89
CA THR A 303 -52.62 -2.74 43.80
C THR A 303 -52.99 -3.68 42.65
N PRO A 304 -52.86 -5.01 42.81
CA PRO A 304 -53.05 -5.95 41.71
C PRO A 304 -54.53 -5.99 41.33
N ILE A 305 -54.84 -5.48 40.15
CA ILE A 305 -56.16 -5.59 39.54
C ILE A 305 -55.96 -6.25 38.18
N LEU A 306 -56.62 -7.38 37.95
CA LEU A 306 -56.68 -8.04 36.65
C LEU A 306 -57.94 -7.54 35.95
N VAL A 307 -57.77 -6.67 34.96
CA VAL A 307 -58.89 -6.17 34.15
C VAL A 307 -58.94 -6.93 32.84
N PHE A 308 -60.01 -7.69 32.61
CA PHE A 308 -60.32 -8.23 31.30
C PHE A 308 -61.09 -7.15 30.51
N LYS A 309 -60.51 -6.67 29.41
CA LYS A 309 -61.16 -5.75 28.47
C LYS A 309 -61.33 -6.44 27.13
N ASP A 310 -62.52 -6.35 26.54
CA ASP A 310 -62.69 -6.72 25.14
C ASP A 310 -61.93 -5.72 24.25
N SER A 311 -61.20 -6.24 23.28
CA SER A 311 -60.30 -5.48 22.41
C SER A 311 -60.99 -4.93 21.15
N ASN A 312 -62.21 -5.37 20.85
CA ASN A 312 -62.90 -5.06 19.59
C ASN A 312 -63.74 -3.76 19.61
N ASN A 313 -63.85 -3.06 20.76
CA ASN A 313 -64.59 -1.80 20.89
C ASN A 313 -66.06 -1.84 20.39
N THR A 314 -66.65 -3.03 20.19
CA THR A 314 -68.03 -3.20 19.72
C THR A 314 -68.97 -3.37 20.92
N GLY A 315 -69.28 -2.25 21.57
CA GLY A 315 -70.61 -1.93 22.10
C GLY A 315 -71.25 -2.74 23.23
N ASP A 316 -70.97 -4.03 23.40
CA ASP A 316 -71.62 -4.88 24.39
C ASP A 316 -70.55 -5.65 25.15
N ALA A 317 -70.51 -5.46 26.47
CA ALA A 317 -69.56 -6.13 27.35
C ALA A 317 -69.67 -7.66 27.20
N SER A 318 -68.76 -8.28 26.46
CA SER A 318 -68.59 -9.72 26.53
C SER A 318 -68.02 -10.04 27.90
N VAL A 319 -68.89 -10.57 28.75
CA VAL A 319 -68.67 -11.08 30.11
C VAL A 319 -67.23 -11.57 30.32
N GLY A 320 -66.40 -10.80 31.03
CA GLY A 320 -65.17 -11.34 31.58
C GLY A 320 -65.55 -12.30 32.70
N PHE A 321 -65.56 -13.60 32.42
CA PHE A 321 -65.75 -14.61 33.45
C PHE A 321 -64.40 -15.26 33.77
N LEU A 322 -64.11 -15.47 35.06
CA LEU A 322 -63.01 -16.33 35.48
C LEU A 322 -63.59 -17.72 35.71
N GLU A 323 -63.11 -18.74 35.02
CA GLU A 323 -63.54 -20.13 35.20
C GLU A 323 -62.37 -20.96 35.72
N TRP A 324 -62.64 -21.87 36.66
CA TRP A 324 -61.70 -22.91 37.02
C TRP A 324 -62.21 -24.24 36.49
N ARG A 325 -61.32 -24.99 35.86
CA ARG A 325 -61.59 -26.33 35.35
C ARG A 325 -60.61 -27.32 35.96
N ASP A 326 -61.00 -28.58 36.02
CA ASP A 326 -60.08 -29.66 36.34
C ASP A 326 -59.17 -30.01 35.14
N SER A 327 -58.29 -31.00 35.32
CA SER A 327 -57.39 -31.51 34.27
C SER A 327 -58.13 -32.11 33.07
N ASP A 328 -59.40 -32.47 33.23
CA ASP A 328 -60.25 -33.08 32.20
C ASP A 328 -61.15 -32.04 31.50
N ASN A 329 -60.89 -30.74 31.76
CA ASN A 329 -61.63 -29.60 31.22
C ASN A 329 -63.08 -29.48 31.73
N THR A 330 -63.41 -30.10 32.87
CA THR A 330 -64.69 -29.99 33.57
C THR A 330 -64.74 -28.73 34.42
N ARG A 331 -65.83 -27.96 34.36
CA ARG A 331 -65.99 -26.72 35.15
C ARG A 331 -66.16 -26.99 36.63
N LEU A 332 -65.22 -26.53 37.45
CA LEU A 332 -65.25 -26.60 38.92
C LEU A 332 -65.89 -25.35 39.55
N GLY A 333 -65.87 -24.21 38.87
CA GLY A 333 -66.49 -22.98 39.34
C GLY A 333 -66.29 -21.81 38.38
N PHE A 334 -66.96 -20.68 38.64
CA PHE A 334 -66.70 -19.44 37.91
C PHE A 334 -67.04 -18.18 38.73
N PHE A 335 -66.44 -17.05 38.35
CA PHE A 335 -66.84 -15.69 38.73
C PHE A 335 -67.28 -14.93 37.49
N GLY A 336 -68.49 -14.36 37.49
CA GLY A 336 -68.97 -13.48 36.41
C GLY A 336 -70.47 -13.60 36.13
N ASN A 337 -71.05 -12.60 35.47
CA ASN A 337 -72.48 -12.53 35.19
C ASN A 337 -72.88 -13.48 34.04
N SER A 338 -73.53 -14.59 34.35
CA SER A 338 -74.18 -15.42 33.33
C SER A 338 -75.48 -14.76 32.82
N SER A 339 -75.40 -13.62 32.13
CA SER A 339 -76.52 -12.97 31.43
C SER A 339 -77.85 -12.76 32.22
N SER A 340 -77.87 -12.88 33.55
CA SER A 340 -79.10 -12.70 34.33
C SER A 340 -78.81 -12.37 35.79
N GLY A 341 -78.28 -11.17 36.02
CA GLY A 341 -78.69 -10.30 37.12
C GLY A 341 -78.39 -10.70 38.57
N ASN A 342 -77.72 -11.81 38.85
CA ASN A 342 -77.25 -12.12 40.20
C ASN A 342 -75.72 -12.17 40.25
N ASP A 343 -75.16 -11.20 40.97
CA ASP A 343 -73.74 -11.12 41.37
C ASP A 343 -73.43 -12.14 42.49
N ASP A 344 -73.94 -13.37 42.39
CA ASP A 344 -73.76 -14.38 43.42
C ASP A 344 -72.50 -15.21 43.16
N LEU A 345 -71.62 -15.27 44.16
CA LEU A 345 -70.52 -16.23 44.23
C LEU A 345 -71.10 -17.65 44.37
N LEU A 346 -71.25 -18.37 43.26
CA LEU A 346 -71.65 -19.77 43.28
C LEU A 346 -70.42 -20.68 43.44
N TRP A 347 -70.02 -20.95 44.68
CA TRP A 347 -69.08 -22.04 44.97
C TRP A 347 -69.83 -23.35 45.15
N LYS A 348 -69.82 -24.21 44.12
CA LYS A 348 -70.25 -25.60 44.26
C LYS A 348 -69.04 -26.44 44.67
N ASN A 349 -69.02 -26.89 45.91
CA ASN A 349 -68.10 -27.93 46.35
C ASN A 349 -68.66 -29.29 45.93
N GLU A 350 -68.25 -29.82 44.78
CA GLU A 350 -68.56 -31.19 44.37
C GLU A 350 -67.40 -32.15 44.70
N SER A 351 -67.00 -32.21 45.98
CA SER A 351 -66.22 -33.34 46.51
C SER A 351 -67.03 -34.09 47.57
N SER A 352 -68.05 -34.81 47.11
CA SER A 352 -68.65 -35.91 47.89
C SER A 352 -69.11 -37.02 46.95
N GLY A 353 -68.14 -37.85 46.57
CA GLY A 353 -68.31 -39.21 46.06
C GLY A 353 -67.39 -40.12 46.86
#